data_AF-A0A7J8J8F8-F1
#
_entry.id   AF-A0A7J8J8F8-F1
#
_cell.length_a   1.000
_cell.length_b   1.000
_cell.length_c   1.000
_cell.angle_alpha   90.00
_cell.angle_beta   90.00
_cell.angle_gamma   90.00
#
_symmetry.space_group_name_H-M   'P 1'
#
loop_
_entity.id
_entity.type
_entity.pdbx_description
1 polymer ?
#
loop_
_entity_poly.entity_id
_entity_poly.type
_entity_poly.pdbx_seq_one_letter_code
_entity_poly.pdbx_strand_id
1 'polypeptide(L)'
;MSLRRSLCPCTRQLQKELAGAHRADRPCGKCCFYLLISKTFVEAGRSDSRKKQSSQRKEELVFANAEEEFFHERALLRFSYSVQEESGMCLGGSWSFDDVPMKPLSTVMLVPCNRMSDIMDDLKEHLSV
;
A
#
# COMPACT_ATOMS: atom_id res chain seq x y z
N MET A 1 8.22 14.49 -4.30
CA MET A 1 7.56 13.39 -5.03
C MET A 1 6.19 13.87 -5.47
N SER A 2 5.89 13.87 -6.77
CA SER A 2 4.56 14.23 -7.26
C SER A 2 3.63 13.05 -7.00
N LEU A 3 2.67 13.18 -6.07
CA LEU A 3 1.63 12.17 -5.88
C LEU A 3 0.95 11.96 -7.23
N ARG A 4 1.04 10.74 -7.79
CA ARG A 4 0.18 10.37 -8.91
C ARG A 4 -1.24 10.39 -8.39
N ARG A 5 -1.99 11.46 -8.67
CA ARG A 5 -3.37 11.69 -8.19
C ARG A 5 -4.39 10.70 -8.76
N SER A 6 -3.99 9.52 -9.21
CA SER A 6 -4.86 8.59 -9.94
C SER A 6 -5.61 7.60 -9.05
N LEU A 7 -5.06 7.16 -7.91
CA LEU A 7 -5.77 6.18 -7.07
C LEU A 7 -7.01 6.78 -6.44
N CYS A 8 -6.95 8.04 -5.98
CA CYS A 8 -8.10 8.69 -5.34
C CYS A 8 -9.34 8.76 -6.28
N PRO A 9 -9.25 9.27 -7.52
CA PRO A 9 -10.32 9.20 -8.51
C PRO A 9 -10.81 7.76 -8.80
N CYS A 10 -9.89 6.80 -8.93
CA CYS A 10 -10.23 5.40 -9.21
C CYS A 10 -11.02 4.76 -8.06
N THR A 11 -10.55 4.92 -6.82
CA THR A 11 -11.24 4.38 -5.63
C THR A 11 -12.63 4.99 -5.47
N ARG A 12 -12.76 6.30 -5.71
CA ARG A 12 -14.06 6.98 -5.65
C ARG A 12 -15.01 6.49 -6.74
N GLN A 13 -14.51 6.26 -7.95
CA GLN A 13 -15.32 5.73 -9.05
C GLN A 13 -15.82 4.32 -8.71
N LEU A 14 -14.95 3.45 -8.20
CA LEU A 14 -15.31 2.11 -7.75
C LEU A 14 -16.40 2.13 -6.66
N GLN A 15 -16.30 3.01 -5.67
CA GLN A 15 -17.33 3.17 -4.63
C GLN A 15 -18.69 3.58 -5.22
N LYS A 16 -18.71 4.46 -6.22
CA LYS A 16 -19.95 4.87 -6.90
C LYS A 16 -20.57 3.71 -7.66
N GLU A 17 -19.77 2.91 -8.34
CA GLU A 17 -20.24 1.73 -9.08
C GLU A 17 -20.80 0.67 -8.13
N LEU A 18 -20.14 0.41 -7.00
CA LEU A 18 -20.62 -0.48 -5.95
C LEU A 18 -21.96 0.00 -5.37
N ALA A 19 -22.07 1.30 -5.07
CA ALA A 19 -23.32 1.90 -4.59
C ALA A 19 -24.44 1.83 -5.64
N GLY A 20 -24.11 2.06 -6.91
CA GLY A 20 -25.05 1.94 -8.03
C GLY A 20 -25.56 0.50 -8.21
N ALA A 21 -24.68 -0.49 -8.11
CA ALA A 21 -25.06 -1.90 -8.17
C ALA A 21 -26.00 -2.30 -7.03
N HIS A 22 -25.73 -1.81 -5.80
CA HIS A 22 -26.60 -2.04 -4.63
C HIS A 22 -27.99 -1.43 -4.80
N ARG A 23 -28.09 -0.24 -5.40
CA ARG A 23 -29.37 0.42 -5.66
C ARG A 23 -30.19 -0.24 -6.76
N ALA A 24 -29.52 -0.87 -7.73
CA ALA A 24 -30.15 -1.49 -8.89
C ALA A 24 -30.69 -2.91 -8.62
N ASP A 25 -30.79 -3.33 -7.34
CA ASP A 25 -31.17 -4.67 -6.88
C ASP A 25 -30.46 -5.82 -7.63
N ARG A 26 -29.25 -5.51 -8.14
CA ARG A 26 -28.39 -6.55 -8.70
C ARG A 26 -27.91 -7.39 -7.53
N PRO A 27 -27.81 -8.72 -7.69
CA PRO A 27 -27.24 -9.59 -6.66
C PRO A 27 -25.76 -9.23 -6.47
N CYS A 28 -25.51 -8.24 -5.64
CA CYS A 28 -24.20 -7.81 -5.21
C CYS A 28 -24.16 -8.04 -3.70
N GLY A 29 -23.29 -8.95 -3.27
CA GLY A 29 -23.11 -9.21 -1.85
C GLY A 29 -22.71 -7.94 -1.09
N LYS A 30 -22.78 -8.01 0.23
CA LYS A 30 -22.26 -6.92 1.07
C LYS A 30 -20.74 -6.84 0.90
N CYS A 31 -20.24 -5.71 0.43
CA CYS A 31 -18.82 -5.41 0.47
C CYS A 31 -18.46 -5.02 1.91
N CYS A 32 -17.77 -5.92 2.62
CA CYS A 32 -17.38 -5.72 4.03
C CYS A 32 -15.91 -5.28 4.17
N PHE A 33 -15.05 -5.71 3.23
CA PHE A 33 -13.63 -5.41 3.24
C PHE A 33 -13.09 -5.16 1.83
N TYR A 34 -12.03 -4.35 1.76
CA TYR A 34 -11.16 -4.19 0.62
C TYR A 34 -9.83 -4.90 0.90
N LEU A 35 -9.37 -5.73 -0.05
CA LEU A 35 -8.04 -6.32 -0.03
C LEU A 35 -7.16 -5.52 -1.00
N LEU A 36 -6.11 -4.88 -0.49
CA LEU A 36 -5.14 -4.13 -1.29
C LEU A 36 -3.82 -4.90 -1.32
N ILE A 37 -3.19 -4.92 -2.49
CA ILE A 37 -1.86 -5.47 -2.68
C ILE A 37 -1.01 -4.34 -3.25
N SER A 38 -0.10 -3.82 -2.42
CA SER A 38 0.72 -2.66 -2.74
C SER A 38 2.17 -3.07 -2.93
N LYS A 39 2.84 -2.43 -3.88
CA LYS A 39 4.28 -2.57 -4.06
C LYS A 39 4.99 -1.68 -3.06
N THR A 40 5.85 -2.29 -2.26
CA THR A 40 6.59 -1.62 -1.18
C THR A 40 8.06 -1.99 -1.25
N PHE A 41 8.90 -1.26 -0.54
CA PHE A 41 10.34 -1.45 -0.54
C PHE A 41 10.92 -1.28 0.85
N VAL A 42 12.02 -1.97 1.12
CA VAL A 42 12.86 -1.79 2.31
C VAL A 42 14.32 -1.68 1.88
N GLU A 43 15.16 -0.96 2.62
CA GLU A 43 16.59 -0.87 2.33
C GLU A 43 17.29 -2.24 2.46
N ALA A 44 18.07 -2.62 1.45
CA ALA A 44 18.88 -3.83 1.46
C ALA A 44 20.08 -3.64 2.41
N GLY A 45 20.35 -4.66 3.25
CA GLY A 45 21.52 -4.69 4.15
C GLY A 45 21.23 -4.34 5.62
N ARG A 46 20.01 -3.94 5.99
CA ARG A 46 19.63 -3.72 7.40
C ARG A 46 19.17 -4.98 8.15
N SER A 47 18.86 -6.08 7.45
CA SER A 47 18.21 -7.26 8.04
C SER A 47 19.15 -8.38 8.52
N ASP A 48 20.39 -8.47 8.02
CA ASP A 48 21.17 -9.72 8.18
C ASP A 48 22.14 -9.75 9.38
N SER A 49 22.37 -8.62 10.06
CA SER A 49 23.36 -8.54 11.15
C SER A 49 22.80 -8.45 12.58
N ARG A 50 21.47 -8.44 12.78
CA ARG A 50 20.88 -8.26 14.13
C ARG A 50 19.74 -9.22 14.45
N LYS A 51 19.98 -10.53 14.31
CA LYS A 51 19.14 -11.62 14.87
C LYS A 51 19.17 -11.72 16.41
N LYS A 52 19.39 -10.62 17.13
CA LYS A 52 19.23 -10.57 18.58
C LYS A 52 18.41 -9.34 18.97
N GLN A 53 17.19 -9.64 19.43
CA GLN A 53 16.52 -8.96 20.54
C GLN A 53 16.04 -7.52 20.28
N SER A 54 14.77 -7.39 19.86
CA SER A 54 13.78 -6.50 20.49
C SER A 54 12.57 -6.34 19.57
N SER A 55 11.38 -6.47 20.15
CA SER A 55 10.10 -5.98 19.63
C SER A 55 10.23 -4.72 18.75
N GLN A 56 9.61 -4.76 17.57
CA GLN A 56 9.23 -3.58 16.77
C GLN A 56 10.38 -2.64 16.37
N ARG A 57 11.44 -3.14 15.72
CA ARG A 57 12.12 -2.28 14.74
C ARG A 57 11.27 -2.28 13.48
N LYS A 58 10.42 -1.26 13.38
CA LYS A 58 9.65 -0.92 12.19
C LYS A 58 10.66 -0.63 11.08
N GLU A 59 11.00 -1.64 10.27
CA GLU A 59 11.61 -1.37 8.97
C GLU A 59 10.68 -0.38 8.26
N GLU A 60 11.23 0.76 7.87
CA GLU A 60 10.45 1.82 7.25
C GLU A 60 10.06 1.36 5.84
N LEU A 61 8.84 0.82 5.72
CA LEU A 61 8.26 0.42 4.46
C LEU A 61 8.04 1.66 3.60
N VAL A 62 8.72 1.72 2.45
CA VAL A 62 8.54 2.77 1.46
C VAL A 62 7.51 2.30 0.44
N PHE A 63 6.43 3.05 0.27
CA PHE A 63 5.39 2.72 -0.71
C PHE A 63 5.75 3.23 -2.11
N ALA A 64 5.40 2.44 -3.13
CA ALA A 64 5.54 2.89 -4.51
C ALA A 64 4.63 4.09 -4.81
N ASN A 65 3.46 4.15 -4.18
CA ASN A 65 2.55 5.29 -4.25
C ASN A 65 2.28 5.83 -2.83
N ALA A 66 2.56 7.12 -2.59
CA ALA A 66 2.38 7.74 -1.27
C ALA A 66 0.92 7.69 -0.77
N GLU A 67 -0.05 7.70 -1.68
CA GLU A 67 -1.47 7.53 -1.36
C GLU A 67 -1.81 6.19 -0.69
N GLU A 68 -1.00 5.15 -0.90
CA GLU A 68 -1.18 3.83 -0.29
C GLU A 68 -0.85 3.83 1.22
N GLU A 69 -0.09 4.81 1.70
CA GLU A 69 0.27 4.96 3.11
C GLU A 69 -0.98 5.18 3.99
N PHE A 70 -1.95 5.95 3.50
CA PHE A 70 -3.23 6.21 4.18
C PHE A 70 -4.04 4.93 4.39
N PHE A 71 -4.03 4.02 3.40
CA PHE A 71 -4.67 2.72 3.52
C PHE A 71 -3.90 1.83 4.50
N HIS A 72 -2.58 1.87 4.47
CA HIS A 72 -1.73 1.10 5.36
C HIS A 72 -1.95 1.46 6.83
N GLU A 73 -2.13 2.75 7.15
CA GLU A 73 -2.42 3.22 8.50
C GLU A 73 -3.78 2.76 9.02
N ARG A 74 -4.80 2.77 8.15
CA ARG A 74 -6.18 2.41 8.52
C ARG A 74 -6.51 0.93 8.33
N ALA A 75 -5.58 0.12 7.83
CA ALA A 75 -5.76 -1.32 7.62
C ALA A 75 -5.99 -2.06 8.95
N LEU A 76 -6.89 -3.05 8.92
CA LEU A 76 -7.15 -3.95 10.05
C LEU A 76 -6.06 -5.02 10.17
N LEU A 77 -5.66 -5.59 9.03
CA LEU A 77 -4.58 -6.57 8.93
C LEU A 77 -3.62 -6.13 7.84
N ARG A 78 -2.32 -6.31 8.08
CA ARG A 78 -1.27 -6.01 7.12
C ARG A 78 -0.08 -6.92 7.32
N PHE A 79 0.48 -7.41 6.22
CA PHE A 79 1.73 -8.14 6.21
C PHE A 79 2.44 -7.94 4.87
N SER A 80 3.75 -8.12 4.88
CA SER A 80 4.59 -7.95 3.71
C SER A 80 5.42 -9.20 3.49
N TYR A 81 5.61 -9.58 2.24
CA TYR A 81 6.48 -10.69 1.87
C TYR A 81 7.36 -10.31 0.68
N SER A 82 8.53 -10.96 0.60
CA SER A 82 9.47 -10.77 -0.50
C SER A 82 8.91 -11.35 -1.79
N VAL A 83 8.88 -10.56 -2.85
CA VAL A 83 8.44 -10.98 -4.21
C VAL A 83 9.63 -11.34 -5.08
N GLN A 84 10.83 -11.28 -4.52
CA GLN A 84 12.03 -11.68 -5.24
C GLN A 84 11.97 -13.18 -5.53
N GLU A 85 11.65 -13.54 -6.77
CA GLU A 85 11.96 -14.86 -7.31
C GLU A 85 13.47 -15.06 -7.19
N GLU A 86 13.89 -16.30 -6.95
CA GLU A 86 15.29 -16.73 -6.95
C GLU A 86 15.90 -16.60 -8.35
N SER A 87 15.95 -15.40 -8.96
CA SER A 87 16.77 -15.01 -10.12
C SER A 87 16.44 -13.59 -10.59
N GLY A 88 17.35 -12.64 -10.34
CA GLY A 88 17.72 -11.67 -11.39
C GLY A 88 17.03 -10.31 -11.47
N MET A 89 15.97 -10.00 -10.71
CA MET A 89 15.33 -8.66 -10.76
C MET A 89 15.33 -7.95 -9.41
N CYS A 90 16.52 -7.64 -8.89
CA CYS A 90 16.66 -6.41 -8.11
C CYS A 90 16.40 -5.26 -9.09
N LEU A 91 15.53 -4.31 -8.77
CA LEU A 91 15.56 -3.00 -9.41
C LEU A 91 16.83 -2.28 -8.94
N GLY A 92 17.98 -2.76 -9.41
CA GLY A 92 19.31 -2.27 -9.12
C GLY A 92 19.87 -1.63 -10.38
N GLY A 93 19.35 -0.45 -10.71
CA GLY A 93 20.14 0.53 -11.44
C GLY A 93 20.66 1.48 -10.39
N SER A 94 21.97 1.55 -10.18
CA SER A 94 22.57 2.63 -9.41
C SER A 94 22.34 3.91 -10.22
N TRP A 95 21.37 4.74 -9.84
CA TRP A 95 21.20 6.07 -10.44
C TRP A 95 22.31 7.00 -9.94
N SER A 96 22.97 6.65 -8.83
CA SER A 96 24.25 7.16 -8.34
C SER A 96 25.03 6.10 -7.54
N PHE A 97 26.33 6.31 -7.31
CA PHE A 97 27.16 5.44 -6.47
C PHE A 97 26.70 5.39 -4.99
N ASP A 98 25.96 6.39 -4.54
CA ASP A 98 25.51 6.53 -3.16
C ASP A 98 24.10 5.96 -2.93
N ASP A 99 23.44 5.44 -3.98
CA ASP A 99 22.08 4.90 -3.85
C ASP A 99 22.09 3.59 -3.05
N VAL A 100 21.32 3.57 -1.96
CA VAL A 100 21.09 2.36 -1.18
C VAL A 100 20.18 1.41 -1.97
N PRO A 101 20.59 0.16 -2.23
CA PRO A 101 19.74 -0.80 -2.93
C PRO A 101 18.48 -1.07 -2.11
N MET A 102 17.32 -1.17 -2.78
CA MET A 102 16.04 -1.44 -2.13
C MET A 102 15.53 -2.83 -2.48
N LYS A 103 15.07 -3.59 -1.49
CA LYS A 103 14.41 -4.89 -1.67
C LYS A 103 12.90 -4.70 -1.87
N PRO A 104 12.33 -5.19 -2.98
CA PRO A 104 10.89 -5.09 -3.21
C PRO A 104 10.11 -6.11 -2.38
N LEU A 105 8.98 -5.67 -1.83
CA LEU A 105 8.01 -6.46 -1.10
C LEU A 105 6.60 -6.24 -1.68
N SER A 106 5.78 -7.28 -1.59
CA SER A 106 4.33 -7.18 -1.77
C SER A 106 3.70 -7.05 -0.39
N THR A 107 3.01 -5.94 -0.17
CA THR A 107 2.33 -5.64 1.09
C THR A 107 0.83 -5.84 0.89
N VAL A 108 0.27 -6.79 1.63
CA VAL A 108 -1.15 -7.11 1.62
C VAL A 108 -1.83 -6.39 2.78
N MET A 109 -2.93 -5.71 2.50
CA MET A 109 -3.67 -4.92 3.47
C MET A 109 -5.16 -5.22 3.39
N LEU A 110 -5.79 -5.48 4.52
CA LEU A 110 -7.24 -5.66 4.63
C LEU A 110 -7.86 -4.43 5.29
N VAL A 111 -8.68 -3.69 4.54
CA VAL A 111 -9.31 -2.45 4.98
C VAL A 111 -10.82 -2.65 5.11
N PRO A 112 -11.41 -2.47 6.30
CA PRO A 112 -12.87 -2.48 6.47
C PRO A 112 -13.56 -1.42 5.62
N CYS A 113 -14.70 -1.75 5.00
CA CYS A 113 -15.38 -0.81 4.10
C CYS A 113 -15.84 0.48 4.77
N ASN A 114 -16.19 0.42 6.06
CA ASN A 114 -16.59 1.59 6.83
C ASN A 114 -15.45 2.58 7.12
N ARG A 115 -14.19 2.18 6.92
CA ARG A 115 -13.02 3.08 7.04
C ARG A 115 -12.68 3.77 5.73
N MET A 116 -13.29 3.36 4.62
CA MET A 116 -12.92 3.87 3.30
C MET A 116 -13.31 5.34 3.11
N SER A 117 -14.42 5.80 3.69
CA SER A 117 -14.78 7.22 3.66
C SER A 117 -13.67 8.08 4.27
N ASP A 118 -13.23 7.70 5.47
CA ASP A 118 -12.26 8.47 6.25
C ASP A 118 -10.91 8.54 5.52
N ILE A 119 -10.44 7.41 4.96
CA ILE A 119 -9.21 7.35 4.17
C ILE A 119 -9.29 8.31 2.97
N MET A 120 -10.44 8.34 2.30
CA MET A 120 -10.64 9.16 1.11
C MET A 120 -10.73 10.65 1.45
N ASP A 121 -11.29 10.99 2.61
CA ASP A 121 -11.33 12.36 3.12
C ASP A 121 -9.92 12.84 3.50
N ASP A 122 -9.15 12.03 4.24
CA ASP A 122 -7.75 12.30 4.60
C ASP A 122 -6.88 12.52 3.34
N LEU A 123 -7.03 11.64 2.33
CA LEU A 123 -6.34 11.77 1.04
C LEU A 123 -6.71 13.07 0.31
N LYS A 124 -7.99 13.46 0.35
CA LYS A 124 -8.47 14.67 -0.30
C LYS A 124 -7.89 15.91 0.37
N GLU A 125 -7.86 15.95 1.70
CA GLU A 125 -7.25 17.05 2.45
C GLU A 125 -5.77 17.19 2.12
N HIS A 126 -5.03 16.07 2.09
CA HIS A 126 -3.61 16.06 1.75
C HIS A 126 -3.32 16.53 0.32
N LEU A 127 -4.21 16.24 -0.64
CA LEU A 127 -4.07 16.62 -2.05
C LEU A 127 -4.61 18.02 -2.39
N SER A 128 -5.35 18.65 -1.48
CA SER A 128 -5.96 19.98 -1.67
C SER A 128 -5.03 21.13 -1.28
N VAL A 129 -3.85 20.80 -0.75
CA VAL A 129 -2.71 21.72 -0.53
C VAL A 129 -1.88 21.80 -1.81
#